data_AF-A0A831W7H7-F1
#
_entry.id   AF-A0A831W7H7-F1
#
_cell.length_a   1.000
_cell.length_b   1.000
_cell.length_c   1.000
_cell.angle_alpha   90.00
_cell.angle_beta   90.00
_cell.angle_gamma   90.00
#
_symmetry.space_group_name_H-M   'P 1'
#
loop_
_entity.id
_entity.type
_entity.pdbx_description
1 polymer ?
#
loop_
_entity_poly.entity_id
_entity_poly.type
_entity_poly.pdbx_seq_one_letter_code
_entity_poly.pdbx_strand_id
1 'polypeptide(L)'
;MSDLLGKLAGDRVREAEAIMDAGEAQYPQYFPSHETTRWFDPYLYRFYPETGIYLGINEDEKAVYLLGGVFGDRLYRVGSLAEVAALLGLPR
;
A
#
# COMPACT_ATOMS: atom_id res chain seq x y z
N MET A 1 -17.51 -11.60 -19.50
CA MET A 1 -17.25 -11.80 -18.05
C MET A 1 -15.75 -11.69 -17.74
N SER A 2 -14.86 -12.33 -18.51
CA SER A 2 -13.39 -12.30 -18.29
C SER A 2 -12.77 -10.90 -18.27
N ASP A 3 -13.17 -10.02 -19.19
CA ASP A 3 -12.54 -8.69 -19.34
C ASP A 3 -12.82 -7.75 -18.17
N LEU A 4 -13.97 -7.90 -17.50
CA LEU A 4 -14.36 -7.08 -16.35
C LEU A 4 -13.51 -7.43 -15.12
N LEU A 5 -13.28 -8.72 -14.88
CA LEU A 5 -12.45 -9.18 -13.76
C LEU A 5 -10.99 -8.75 -13.93
N GLY A 6 -10.46 -8.86 -15.16
CA GLY A 6 -9.12 -8.38 -15.50
C GLY A 6 -8.98 -6.86 -15.32
N LYS A 7 -9.98 -6.09 -15.75
CA LYS A 7 -10.00 -4.63 -15.54
C LYS A 7 -10.00 -4.28 -14.05
N LEU A 8 -10.89 -4.90 -13.27
CA LEU A 8 -11.00 -4.64 -11.84
C LEU A 8 -9.71 -4.99 -11.10
N ALA A 9 -9.04 -6.08 -11.44
CA ALA A 9 -7.74 -6.42 -10.88
C ALA A 9 -6.67 -5.37 -11.22
N GLY A 10 -6.62 -4.93 -12.48
CA GLY A 10 -5.71 -3.87 -12.90
C GLY A 10 -5.99 -2.52 -12.22
N ASP A 11 -7.26 -2.17 -11.99
CA ASP A 11 -7.63 -0.94 -11.29
C ASP A 11 -7.17 -0.97 -9.82
N ARG A 12 -7.31 -2.11 -9.13
CA ARG A 12 -6.85 -2.27 -7.74
C ARG A 12 -5.33 -2.16 -7.62
N VAL A 13 -4.57 -2.74 -8.55
CA VAL A 13 -3.11 -2.60 -8.56
C VAL A 13 -2.69 -1.14 -8.78
N ARG A 14 -3.33 -0.42 -9.71
CA ARG A 14 -3.05 1.01 -9.95
C ARG A 14 -3.36 1.89 -8.76
N GLU A 15 -4.49 1.65 -8.09
CA GLU A 15 -4.86 2.37 -6.86
C GLU A 15 -3.83 2.12 -5.75
N ALA A 16 -3.40 0.87 -5.59
CA ALA A 16 -2.39 0.50 -4.61
C ALA A 16 -1.04 1.17 -4.88
N GLU A 17 -0.58 1.15 -6.13
CA GLU A 17 0.65 1.81 -6.55
C GLU A 17 0.59 3.32 -6.31
N ALA A 18 -0.51 3.99 -6.65
CA ALA A 18 -0.67 5.43 -6.41
C ALA A 18 -0.57 5.79 -4.92
N ILE A 19 -1.19 5.00 -4.04
CA ILE A 19 -1.09 5.20 -2.58
C ILE A 19 0.35 4.97 -2.09
N MET A 20 1.00 3.90 -2.56
CA MET A 20 2.37 3.57 -2.13
C MET A 20 3.39 4.58 -2.64
N ASP A 21 3.30 5.01 -3.89
CA ASP A 21 4.16 6.03 -4.49
C ASP A 21 4.03 7.38 -3.77
N ALA A 22 2.80 7.77 -3.43
CA ALA A 22 2.56 8.99 -2.65
C ALA A 22 3.10 8.85 -1.20
N GLY A 23 3.01 7.66 -0.62
CA GLY A 23 3.64 7.33 0.66
C GLY A 23 5.16 7.51 0.63
N GLU A 24 5.82 6.95 -0.39
CA GLU A 24 7.26 7.10 -0.64
C GLU A 24 7.68 8.57 -0.76
N ALA A 25 6.92 9.35 -1.52
CA ALA A 25 7.21 10.76 -1.74
C ALA A 25 7.07 11.63 -0.47
N GLN A 26 6.07 11.36 0.37
CA GLN A 26 5.77 12.19 1.54
C GLN A 26 6.47 11.74 2.82
N TYR A 27 6.84 10.45 2.93
CA TYR A 27 7.42 9.86 4.13
C TYR A 27 8.74 9.12 3.82
N PRO A 28 9.75 9.79 3.22
CA PRO A 28 11.01 9.14 2.84
C PRO A 28 11.81 8.60 4.03
N GLN A 29 11.56 9.09 5.26
CA GLN A 29 12.15 8.53 6.47
C GLN A 29 11.68 7.11 6.80
N TYR A 30 10.54 6.68 6.26
CA TYR A 30 9.99 5.33 6.43
C TYR A 30 10.11 4.50 5.15
N PHE A 31 9.96 5.14 4.00
CA PHE A 31 9.94 4.53 2.67
C PHE A 31 11.00 5.20 1.78
N PRO A 32 12.30 4.91 1.99
CA PRO A 32 13.41 5.70 1.43
C PRO A 32 13.72 5.41 -0.04
N SER A 33 13.15 4.35 -0.61
CA SER A 33 13.35 3.89 -1.98
C SER A 33 12.02 3.65 -2.66
N HIS A 34 12.04 3.52 -3.98
CA HIS A 34 10.91 2.96 -4.72
C HIS A 34 11.05 1.44 -4.79
N GLU A 35 10.00 0.72 -4.40
CA GLU A 35 10.00 -0.74 -4.35
C GLU A 35 8.93 -1.34 -5.25
N THR A 36 9.16 -2.55 -5.77
CA THR A 36 8.17 -3.24 -6.61
C THR A 36 6.99 -3.73 -5.78
N THR A 37 5.77 -3.44 -6.23
CA THR A 37 4.54 -3.99 -5.64
C THR A 37 4.48 -5.49 -5.84
N ARG A 38 4.33 -6.23 -4.74
CA ARG A 38 4.20 -7.69 -4.70
C ARG A 38 2.81 -8.07 -4.21
N TRP A 39 2.40 -9.30 -4.50
CA TRP A 39 1.12 -9.84 -4.06
C TRP A 39 1.35 -11.04 -3.13
N PHE A 40 0.67 -11.02 -1.98
CA PHE A 40 0.55 -12.11 -1.04
C PHE A 40 -0.83 -12.01 -0.41
N ASP A 41 -1.77 -12.83 -0.87
CA ASP A 41 -3.18 -12.76 -0.50
C ASP A 41 -3.39 -12.59 1.03
N PRO A 42 -4.19 -11.60 1.49
CA PRO A 42 -4.98 -10.63 0.72
C PRO A 42 -4.27 -9.29 0.43
N TYR A 43 -2.93 -9.24 0.44
CA TYR A 43 -2.14 -8.01 0.37
C TYR A 43 -1.50 -7.75 -1.00
N LEU A 44 -1.61 -6.51 -1.46
CA LEU A 44 -0.61 -5.87 -2.30
C LEU A 44 0.37 -5.13 -1.38
N TYR A 45 1.67 -5.32 -1.54
CA TYR A 45 2.64 -4.75 -0.60
C TYR A 45 4.00 -4.40 -1.21
N ARG A 46 4.71 -3.50 -0.55
CA ARG A 46 6.13 -3.19 -0.77
C ARG A 46 6.91 -3.42 0.52
N PHE A 47 8.15 -3.88 0.38
CA PHE A 47 9.09 -4.05 1.50
C PHE A 47 10.31 -3.18 1.27
N TYR A 48 10.62 -2.33 2.24
CA TYR A 48 11.73 -1.38 2.19
C TYR A 48 12.90 -1.95 3.02
N PRO A 49 13.97 -2.46 2.40
CA PRO A 49 15.02 -3.18 3.10
C PRO A 49 15.82 -2.30 4.07
N GLU A 50 15.96 -1.00 3.78
CA GLU A 50 16.71 -0.06 4.61
C GLU A 50 16.03 0.20 5.97
N THR A 51 14.69 0.19 6.00
CA THR A 51 13.91 0.46 7.22
C THR A 51 13.29 -0.80 7.83
N GLY A 52 13.25 -1.90 7.07
CA GLY A 52 12.59 -3.14 7.45
C GLY A 52 11.07 -3.02 7.49
N ILE A 53 10.49 -2.01 6.85
CA ILE A 53 9.06 -1.74 6.86
C ILE A 53 8.38 -2.40 5.66
N TYR A 54 7.23 -3.00 5.91
CA TYR A 54 6.25 -3.39 4.91
C TYR A 54 5.14 -2.34 4.86
N LEU A 55 4.84 -1.82 3.68
CA LEU A 55 3.63 -1.05 3.39
C LEU A 55 2.67 -1.95 2.62
N GLY A 56 1.52 -2.26 3.20
CA GLY A 56 0.56 -3.20 2.64
C GLY A 56 -0.83 -2.60 2.47
N ILE A 57 -1.51 -2.99 1.40
CA ILE A 57 -2.93 -2.75 1.17
C ILE A 57 -3.66 -4.09 1.21
N ASN A 58 -4.52 -4.24 2.20
CA ASN A 58 -5.39 -5.41 2.33
C ASN A 58 -6.60 -5.24 1.39
N GLU A 59 -6.74 -6.12 0.41
CA GLU A 59 -7.79 -6.04 -0.62
C GLU A 59 -9.18 -6.39 -0.09
N ASP A 60 -9.29 -7.18 0.98
CA ASP A 60 -10.58 -7.54 1.58
C ASP A 60 -11.11 -6.42 2.48
N GLU A 61 -10.24 -5.86 3.32
CA GLU A 61 -10.60 -4.81 4.27
C GLU A 61 -10.59 -3.41 3.68
N LYS A 62 -10.04 -3.24 2.46
CA LYS A 62 -9.81 -1.94 1.82
C LYS A 62 -9.09 -0.97 2.77
N ALA A 63 -7.97 -1.43 3.33
CA ALA A 63 -7.22 -0.70 4.33
C ALA A 63 -5.70 -0.81 4.16
N VAL A 64 -4.99 0.22 4.60
CA VAL A 64 -3.53 0.33 4.59
C VAL A 64 -2.97 -0.11 5.94
N TYR A 65 -1.91 -0.92 5.87
CA TYR A 65 -1.21 -1.50 7.01
C TYR A 65 0.29 -1.27 6.92
N LEU A 66 0.92 -1.14 8.09
CA LEU A 66 2.36 -1.15 8.26
C LEU A 66 2.78 -2.34 9.12
N LEU A 67 3.95 -2.89 8.86
CA LEU A 67 4.57 -3.95 9.65
C LEU A 67 6.08 -3.80 9.59
N GLY A 68 6.79 -4.12 10.67
CA GLY A 68 8.25 -4.09 10.73
C GLY A 68 8.83 -2.70 11.01
N GLY A 69 10.16 -2.64 11.08
CA GLY A 69 10.89 -1.42 11.42
C GLY A 69 10.40 -0.77 12.71
N VAL A 70 10.14 0.54 12.64
CA VAL A 70 9.66 1.33 13.79
C VAL A 70 8.25 0.94 14.25
N PHE A 71 7.48 0.24 13.41
CA PHE A 71 6.09 -0.14 13.66
C PHE A 71 5.95 -1.50 14.38
N GLY A 72 7.06 -2.22 14.56
CA GLY A 72 7.10 -3.47 15.33
C GLY A 72 6.63 -4.71 14.56
N ASP A 73 6.39 -5.80 15.28
CA ASP A 73 6.10 -7.14 14.73
C ASP A 73 4.60 -7.43 14.53
N ARG A 74 3.75 -6.41 14.69
CA ARG A 74 2.30 -6.52 14.53
C ARG A 74 1.83 -5.62 13.40
N LEU A 75 0.77 -6.04 12.72
CA LEU A 75 0.08 -5.20 11.74
C LEU A 75 -0.45 -3.94 12.43
N TYR A 76 0.06 -2.79 12.00
CA TYR A 76 -0.41 -1.47 12.40
C TYR A 76 -1.36 -0.93 11.33
N ARG A 77 -2.65 -0.81 11.66
CA ARG A 77 -3.65 -0.25 10.74
C ARG A 77 -3.48 1.26 10.64
N VAL A 78 -3.20 1.78 9.45
CA VAL A 78 -3.10 3.22 9.19
C VAL A 78 -4.49 3.83 9.00
N GLY A 79 -5.32 3.19 8.17
CA GLY A 79 -6.64 3.70 7.80
C GLY A 79 -7.25 2.93 6.62
N SER A 80 -8.46 3.29 6.22
CA SER A 80 -9.06 2.83 4.95
C SER A 80 -8.34 3.45 3.75
N LEU A 81 -8.53 2.88 2.55
CA LEU A 81 -7.96 3.45 1.30
C LEU A 81 -8.42 4.90 1.10
N ALA A 82 -9.69 5.21 1.36
CA ALA A 82 -10.23 6.55 1.21
C ALA A 82 -9.62 7.56 2.19
N GLU A 83 -9.41 7.17 3.45
CA GLU A 83 -8.76 8.02 4.46
C GLU A 83 -7.30 8.27 4.11
N VAL A 84 -6.58 7.23 3.68
CA VAL A 84 -5.15 7.36 3.33
C VAL A 84 -4.96 8.10 2.01
N ALA A 85 -5.79 7.88 1.00
CA ALA A 85 -5.78 8.66 -0.23
C ALA A 85 -6.02 10.15 0.05
N ALA A 86 -6.98 10.46 0.93
CA ALA A 86 -7.24 11.84 1.35
C ALA A 86 -6.05 12.45 2.12
N LEU A 87 -5.43 11.69 3.02
CA LEU A 87 -4.21 12.11 3.74
C LEU A 87 -3.07 12.41 2.77
N LEU A 88 -2.92 11.60 1.72
CA LEU A 88 -1.87 11.73 0.71
C LEU A 88 -2.20 12.76 -0.39
N GLY A 89 -3.38 13.38 -0.36
CA GLY A 89 -3.80 14.35 -1.36
C GLY A 89 -4.11 13.74 -2.73
N LEU A 90 -4.42 12.44 -2.79
CA LEU A 90 -4.82 11.75 -4.01
C LEU A 90 -6.31 12.02 -4.33
N PRO A 91 -6.69 12.11 -5.62
CA PRO A 91 -8.08 12.24 -6.03
C PRO A 91 -8.90 11.00 -5.64
N ARG A 92 -10.21 11.22 -5.42
CA ARG A 92 -11.18 10.16 -5.12
C ARG A 92 -11.75 9.52 -6.37
#